data_AF-A0A164HIQ4-F1
#
_entry.id   AF-A0A164HIQ4-F1
#
_cell.length_a   1.000
_cell.length_b   1.000
_cell.length_c   1.000
_cell.angle_alpha   90.00
_cell.angle_beta   90.00
_cell.angle_gamma   90.00
#
_symmetry.space_group_name_H-M   'P 1'
#
loop_
_entity.id
_entity.type
_entity.pdbx_description
1 polymer ?
#
loop_
_entity_poly.entity_id
_entity_poly.type
_entity_poly.pdbx_seq_one_letter_code
_entity_poly.pdbx_strand_id
1 'polypeptide(L)'
;MTGTNTTYEHFIYGPTEQALARVADELTAAGYLVLDPPDFDSWRADRDPGIGWGLTAYGSLDKAFADAGRDDIEAACTKHGARYDGGGCFIAPPNPRD
;
A
#
# COMPACT_ATOMS: atom_id res chain seq x y z
N MET A 1 7.43 21.63 -17.88
CA MET A 1 7.89 20.86 -16.71
C MET A 1 7.52 19.42 -16.94
N THR A 2 8.49 18.58 -17.34
CA THR A 2 8.30 17.13 -17.43
C THR A 2 8.41 16.58 -16.01
N GLY A 3 7.33 16.68 -15.25
CA GLY A 3 7.23 16.03 -13.94
C GLY A 3 7.35 14.53 -14.17
N THR A 4 8.42 13.92 -13.69
CA THR A 4 8.48 12.47 -13.58
C THR A 4 7.28 12.03 -12.75
N ASN A 5 6.36 11.28 -13.36
CA ASN A 5 5.32 10.51 -12.67
C ASN A 5 6.01 9.47 -11.79
N THR A 6 6.71 9.91 -10.75
CA THR A 6 7.38 9.01 -9.82
C THR A 6 6.30 8.43 -8.93
N THR A 7 6.20 7.11 -8.98
CA THR A 7 5.25 6.37 -8.16
C THR A 7 5.86 6.12 -6.78
N TYR A 8 5.04 6.24 -5.75
CA TYR A 8 5.38 5.86 -4.38
C TYR A 8 4.57 4.63 -4.00
N GLU A 9 5.26 3.64 -3.46
CA GLU A 9 4.70 2.38 -2.99
C GLU A 9 4.27 2.53 -1.54
N HIS A 10 3.14 1.95 -1.20
CA HIS A 10 2.53 1.98 0.12
C HIS A 10 2.32 0.54 0.60
N PHE A 11 2.92 0.20 1.74
CA PHE A 11 2.81 -1.12 2.35
C PHE A 11 1.71 -1.14 3.39
N ILE A 12 0.77 -2.08 3.22
CA ILE A 12 -0.41 -2.21 4.05
C ILE A 12 -0.52 -3.66 4.50
N TYR A 13 -0.81 -3.88 5.78
CA TYR A 13 -0.95 -5.21 6.34
C TYR A 13 -2.28 -5.38 7.05
N GLY A 14 -2.75 -6.62 7.17
CA GLY A 14 -3.99 -6.90 7.86
C GLY A 14 -4.10 -8.33 8.38
N PRO A 15 -5.09 -8.59 9.25
CA PRO A 15 -5.30 -9.92 9.84
C PRO A 15 -5.96 -10.90 8.87
N THR A 16 -6.61 -10.40 7.80
CA THR A 16 -7.37 -11.21 6.85
C THR A 16 -7.25 -10.66 5.44
N GLU A 17 -7.35 -11.56 4.46
CA GLU A 17 -7.48 -11.21 3.04
C GLU A 17 -8.63 -10.23 2.79
N GLN A 18 -9.79 -10.48 3.43
CA GLN A 18 -10.99 -9.68 3.24
C GLN A 18 -10.80 -8.23 3.71
N ALA A 19 -10.11 -8.01 4.83
CA ALA A 19 -9.81 -6.66 5.30
C ALA A 19 -8.99 -5.88 4.27
N LEU A 20 -7.96 -6.51 3.69
CA LEU A 20 -7.12 -5.88 2.68
C LEU A 20 -7.80 -5.73 1.33
N ALA A 21 -8.69 -6.65 0.93
CA ALA A 21 -9.51 -6.48 -0.27
C ALA A 21 -10.41 -5.24 -0.17
N ARG A 22 -10.97 -4.95 1.01
CA ARG A 22 -11.77 -3.73 1.23
C ARG A 22 -10.92 -2.45 1.20
N VAL A 23 -9.70 -2.50 1.72
CA VAL A 23 -8.75 -1.39 1.59
C VAL A 23 -8.37 -1.18 0.12
N ALA A 24 -8.09 -2.25 -0.62
CA ALA A 24 -7.77 -2.19 -2.04
C ALA A 24 -8.91 -1.54 -2.86
N ASP A 25 -10.17 -1.90 -2.59
CA ASP A 25 -11.34 -1.28 -3.23
C ASP A 25 -11.39 0.24 -3.00
N GLU A 26 -11.18 0.70 -1.76
CA GLU A 26 -11.20 2.13 -1.43
C GLU A 26 -10.03 2.89 -2.02
N LEU A 27 -8.82 2.31 -1.98
CA LEU A 27 -7.65 2.94 -2.59
C LEU A 27 -7.77 3.02 -4.11
N THR A 28 -8.30 1.98 -4.75
CA THR A 28 -8.60 2.00 -6.19
C THR A 28 -9.61 3.11 -6.51
N ALA A 29 -10.67 3.25 -5.72
CA ALA A 29 -11.64 4.34 -5.87
C ALA A 29 -11.04 5.73 -5.64
N ALA A 30 -10.03 5.84 -4.78
CA ALA A 30 -9.26 7.06 -4.52
C ALA A 30 -8.16 7.35 -5.58
N GLY A 31 -8.01 6.48 -6.58
CA GLY A 31 -7.09 6.67 -7.71
C GLY A 31 -5.69 6.11 -7.50
N TYR A 32 -5.47 5.26 -6.49
CA TYR A 32 -4.26 4.46 -6.38
C TYR A 32 -4.30 3.29 -7.36
N LEU A 33 -3.12 2.84 -7.78
CA LEU A 33 -2.96 1.61 -8.50
C LEU A 33 -2.70 0.47 -7.50
N VAL A 34 -3.50 -0.59 -7.57
CA VAL A 34 -3.32 -1.82 -6.79
C VAL A 34 -3.20 -2.96 -7.80
N LEU A 35 -2.00 -3.52 -7.95
CA LEU A 35 -1.68 -4.44 -9.04
C LEU A 35 -2.02 -5.90 -8.70
N ASP A 36 -1.80 -6.27 -7.43
CA ASP A 36 -1.88 -7.64 -6.98
C ASP A 36 -2.95 -7.80 -5.88
N PRO A 37 -3.59 -8.98 -5.78
CA PRO A 37 -4.43 -9.30 -4.64
C PRO A 37 -3.61 -9.36 -3.35
N PRO A 38 -4.25 -9.27 -2.17
CA PRO A 38 -3.55 -9.45 -0.90
C PRO A 38 -2.82 -10.79 -0.80
N ASP A 39 -1.59 -10.78 -0.29
CA ASP A 39 -0.73 -11.96 -0.17
C ASP A 39 -0.57 -12.39 1.30
N PHE A 40 -0.46 -13.70 1.54
CA PHE A 40 -0.27 -14.24 2.89
C PHE A 40 1.20 -14.57 3.16
N ASP A 41 1.75 -14.00 4.25
CA ASP A 41 3.09 -14.27 4.75
C ASP A 41 3.02 -15.04 6.08
N SER A 42 3.23 -16.36 6.00
CA SER A 42 3.24 -17.24 7.17
C SER A 42 4.28 -16.87 8.22
N TRP A 43 5.44 -16.33 7.82
CA TRP A 43 6.50 -15.96 8.76
C TRP A 43 6.11 -14.74 9.60
N ARG A 44 5.37 -13.80 8.99
CA ARG A 44 4.76 -12.67 9.71
C ARG A 44 3.60 -13.13 10.58
N ALA A 45 2.70 -13.94 10.04
CA ALA A 45 1.52 -14.43 10.75
C ALA A 45 1.87 -15.16 12.06
N ASP A 46 2.96 -15.93 12.07
CA ASP A 46 3.46 -16.63 13.26
C ASP A 46 3.95 -15.67 14.37
N ARG A 47 4.36 -14.45 14.01
CA ARG A 47 4.93 -13.44 14.94
C ARG A 47 3.91 -12.40 15.35
N ASP A 48 3.10 -11.96 14.41
CA ASP A 48 2.02 -11.00 14.58
C ASP A 48 0.88 -11.38 13.63
N PRO A 49 -0.12 -12.14 14.13
CA PRO A 49 -1.29 -12.53 13.34
C PRO A 49 -2.07 -11.34 12.78
N GLY A 50 -1.89 -10.13 13.34
CA GLY A 50 -2.51 -8.90 12.86
C GLY A 50 -1.98 -8.40 11.52
N ILE A 51 -0.83 -8.92 11.06
CA ILE A 51 -0.17 -8.50 9.81
C ILE A 51 0.18 -9.68 8.90
N GLY A 52 -0.49 -10.82 9.07
CA GLY A 52 -0.23 -12.02 8.28
C GLY A 52 -0.54 -11.86 6.80
N TRP A 53 -1.38 -10.89 6.43
CA TRP A 53 -1.66 -10.53 5.04
C TRP A 53 -1.02 -9.19 4.68
N GLY A 54 -0.55 -9.08 3.43
CA GLY A 54 0.06 -7.88 2.85
C GLY A 54 -0.70 -7.38 1.61
N LEU A 55 -0.53 -6.09 1.32
CA LEU A 55 -1.03 -5.42 0.12
C LEU A 55 -0.08 -4.26 -0.21
N THR A 56 0.23 -4.09 -1.49
CA THR A 56 0.97 -2.92 -1.99
C THR A 56 0.07 -2.05 -2.86
N ALA A 57 0.01 -0.76 -2.53
CA ALA A 57 -0.68 0.25 -3.34
C ALA A 57 0.32 1.29 -3.87
N TYR A 58 0.02 1.86 -5.02
CA TYR A 58 0.92 2.75 -5.75
C TYR A 58 0.22 4.09 -6.00
N GLY A 59 0.85 5.18 -5.56
CA GLY A 59 0.32 6.53 -5.67
C GLY A 59 1.33 7.54 -6.20
N SER A 60 0.91 8.81 -6.30
CA SER A 60 1.82 9.91 -6.64
C SER A 60 2.81 10.17 -5.51
N LEU A 61 4.10 10.31 -5.85
CA LEU A 61 5.15 10.73 -4.91
C LEU A 61 4.82 12.09 -4.27
N ASP A 62 4.38 13.06 -5.08
CA ASP A 62 4.05 14.41 -4.60
C ASP A 62 2.91 14.36 -3.59
N LYS A 63 1.89 13.54 -3.85
CA LYS A 63 0.81 13.30 -2.89
C LYS A 63 1.38 12.68 -1.61
N ALA A 64 2.21 11.65 -1.70
CA ALA A 64 2.76 10.97 -0.51
C ALA A 64 3.60 11.88 0.40
N PHE A 65 4.15 12.99 -0.11
CA PHE A 65 4.93 13.97 0.67
C PHE A 65 4.19 15.27 0.99
N ALA A 66 2.98 15.47 0.46
CA ALA A 66 2.14 16.59 0.86
C ALA A 66 1.60 16.40 2.28
N ASP A 67 1.29 17.51 2.95
CA ASP A 67 0.57 17.50 4.23
C ASP A 67 -0.75 16.73 4.06
N ALA A 68 -1.05 15.82 5.00
CA ALA A 68 -2.22 14.94 4.97
C ALA A 68 -2.31 14.01 3.74
N GLY A 69 -1.23 13.87 2.96
CA GLY A 69 -1.23 13.15 1.70
C GLY A 69 -1.42 11.62 1.78
N ARG A 70 -1.42 11.07 3.00
CA ARG A 70 -1.59 9.64 3.30
C ARG A 70 -2.84 9.38 4.16
N ASP A 71 -3.59 10.41 4.53
CA ASP A 71 -4.71 10.30 5.47
C ASP A 71 -5.83 9.40 4.95
N ASP A 72 -6.02 9.34 3.63
CA ASP A 72 -7.00 8.45 3.00
C ASP A 72 -6.58 6.97 3.13
N ILE A 73 -5.29 6.67 3.01
CA ILE A 73 -4.75 5.32 3.28
C ILE A 73 -4.96 4.96 4.75
N GLU A 74 -4.59 5.86 5.67
CA GLU A 74 -4.73 5.64 7.11
C GLU A 74 -6.20 5.47 7.53
N ALA A 75 -7.10 6.26 6.94
CA ALA A 75 -8.53 6.17 7.17
C ALA A 75 -9.10 4.84 6.65
N ALA A 76 -8.74 4.42 5.43
CA ALA A 76 -9.15 3.14 4.87
C ALA A 76 -8.65 1.97 5.72
N CYS A 77 -7.39 2.02 6.17
CA CYS A 77 -6.81 1.00 7.04
C CYS A 77 -7.56 0.92 8.37
N THR A 78 -7.76 2.06 9.03
CA THR A 78 -8.49 2.13 10.31
C THR A 78 -9.91 1.56 10.19
N LYS A 79 -10.61 1.91 9.10
CA LYS A 79 -11.99 1.48 8.85
C LYS A 79 -12.12 -0.04 8.70
N HIS A 80 -11.13 -0.69 8.10
CA HIS A 80 -11.18 -2.13 7.79
C HIS A 80 -10.31 -2.98 8.72
N GLY A 81 -9.76 -2.41 9.79
CA GLY A 81 -8.91 -3.14 10.74
C GLY A 81 -7.57 -3.59 10.14
N ALA A 82 -7.05 -2.83 9.19
CA ALA A 82 -5.72 -2.99 8.61
C ALA A 82 -4.74 -1.95 9.21
N ARG A 83 -3.46 -2.12 8.90
CA ARG A 83 -2.37 -1.24 9.34
C ARG A 83 -1.62 -0.72 8.13
N TYR A 84 -1.48 0.59 8.05
CA TYR A 84 -0.53 1.23 7.16
C TYR A 84 0.86 1.22 7.80
N ASP A 85 1.88 0.77 7.06
CA ASP A 85 3.25 0.60 7.55
C ASP A 85 4.26 1.56 6.88
N GLY A 86 3.73 2.54 6.14
CA GLY A 86 4.53 3.48 5.37
C GLY A 86 4.77 3.03 3.94
N GLY A 87 5.89 3.44 3.37
CA GLY A 87 6.14 3.25 1.95
C GLY A 87 7.50 3.73 1.49
N GLY A 88 7.74 3.63 0.19
CA GLY A 88 9.01 4.00 -0.42
C GLY A 88 8.85 4.38 -1.89
N CYS A 89 9.90 4.95 -2.47
CA CYS A 89 10.04 5.03 -3.91
C CYS A 89 11.35 4.37 -4.30
N PHE A 90 11.35 3.59 -5.37
CA PHE A 90 12.60 3.20 -6.00
C PHE A 90 13.13 4.41 -6.78
N ILE A 91 14.34 4.86 -6.43
CA ILE A 91 15.01 6.00 -7.10
C ILE A 91 15.47 5.63 -8.54
N ALA A 92 15.29 4.37 -8.95
CA ALA A 92 15.39 3.92 -10.34
C ALA A 92 14.31 2.85 -10.61
N PRO A 93 13.72 2.80 -11.82
CA PRO A 93 12.88 1.65 -12.18
C PRO A 93 13.68 0.36 -11.99
N PRO A 94 13.05 -0.76 -11.59
CA PRO A 94 13.74 -2.04 -11.54
C PRO A 94 14.43 -2.27 -12.89
N ASN A 95 15.73 -2.55 -12.82
CA ASN A 95 16.50 -2.85 -14.01
C ASN A 95 15.82 -4.06 -14.69
N PRO A 96 15.39 -3.98 -15.96
CA PRO A 96 14.65 -5.07 -16.62
C PRO A 96 15.53 -6.30 -16.94
N ARG A 97 16.63 -6.50 -16.18
CA ARG A 97 17.70 -7.46 -16.47
C ARG A 97 18.26 -8.19 -15.24
N ASP A 98 17.51 -8.26 -14.14
CA ASP A 98 17.80 -9.24 -13.07
C ASP A 98 16.58 -10.14 -12.84
#